data_AF-A0A3D3ZP77-F1
#
_entry.id   AF-A0A3D3ZP77-F1
#
_cell.length_a   1.000
_cell.length_b   1.000
_cell.length_c   1.000
_cell.angle_alpha   90.00
_cell.angle_beta   90.00
_cell.angle_gamma   90.00
#
_symmetry.space_group_name_H-M   'P 1'
#
loop_
_entity.id
_entity.type
_entity.pdbx_description
1 polymer ?
#
loop_
_entity_poly.entity_id
_entity_poly.type
_entity_poly.pdbx_seq_one_letter_code
_entity_poly.pdbx_strand_id
1 'polypeptide(L)'
;MTAKVVITGMGVISPYGVGPAVLWDKLMAGETGLKALTSFDTSHIQCKVGGQFSEFRPESYISPRIIRKVDRFSALGLISAQQALQDAG
;
A
#
# COMPACT_ATOMS: atom_id res chain seq x y z
N MET A 1 -22.10 -8.65 -28.10
CA MET A 1 -22.23 -7.43 -27.29
C MET A 1 -21.20 -7.49 -26.17
N THR A 2 -20.45 -6.41 -25.93
CA THR A 2 -19.57 -6.29 -24.77
C THR A 2 -20.36 -5.76 -23.58
N ALA A 3 -20.22 -6.40 -22.42
CA ALA A 3 -20.84 -5.92 -21.18
C ALA A 3 -20.18 -4.61 -20.72
N LYS A 4 -20.96 -3.70 -20.12
CA LYS A 4 -20.42 -2.49 -19.48
C LYS A 4 -19.80 -2.89 -18.14
N VAL A 5 -18.54 -2.51 -17.93
CA VAL A 5 -17.78 -2.76 -16.71
C VAL A 5 -17.60 -1.45 -15.97
N VAL A 6 -17.79 -1.46 -14.65
CA VAL A 6 -17.61 -0.30 -13.77
C VAL A 6 -16.69 -0.66 -12.60
N ILE A 7 -16.10 0.35 -11.97
CA ILE A 7 -15.30 0.19 -10.74
C ILE A 7 -16.24 0.44 -9.55
N THR A 8 -16.40 -0.55 -8.68
CA THR A 8 -17.27 -0.46 -7.50
C THR A 8 -16.52 -0.31 -6.19
N GLY A 9 -15.23 -0.65 -6.15
CA GLY A 9 -14.40 -0.47 -4.96
C GLY A 9 -12.92 -0.42 -5.29
N MET A 10 -12.15 0.25 -4.42
CA MET A 10 -10.72 0.43 -4.53
C MET A 10 -10.01 0.14 -3.21
N GLY A 11 -8.82 -0.43 -3.29
CA GLY A 11 -7.97 -0.65 -2.13
C GLY A 11 -6.53 -0.35 -2.48
N VAL A 12 -5.86 0.36 -1.58
CA VAL A 12 -4.56 0.96 -1.84
C VAL A 12 -3.67 0.81 -0.63
N ILE A 13 -2.40 0.47 -0.86
CA ILE A 13 -1.32 0.71 0.09
C ILE A 13 -0.26 1.50 -0.64
N SER A 14 0.11 2.64 -0.06
CA SER A 14 1.03 3.59 -0.66
C SER A 14 2.02 4.10 0.40
N PRO A 15 3.05 4.89 0.01
CA PRO A 15 3.93 5.55 0.97
C PRO A 15 3.19 6.51 1.92
N TYR A 16 1.98 6.95 1.55
CA TYR A 16 1.14 7.82 2.36
C TYR A 16 0.33 7.07 3.44
N GLY A 17 0.17 5.75 3.30
CA GLY A 17 -0.63 4.94 4.20
C GLY A 17 -1.52 3.93 3.49
N VAL A 18 -2.51 3.45 4.24
CA VAL A 18 -3.47 2.44 3.81
C VAL A 18 -4.82 3.09 3.53
N GLY A 19 -5.40 2.79 2.36
CA GLY A 19 -6.73 3.25 1.96
C GLY A 19 -6.72 4.31 0.86
N PRO A 20 -7.75 4.30 -0.02
CA PRO A 20 -7.87 5.26 -1.11
C PRO A 20 -8.08 6.70 -0.61
N ALA A 21 -8.82 6.90 0.49
CA ALA A 21 -9.04 8.22 1.09
C ALA A 21 -7.72 8.87 1.56
N VAL A 22 -6.89 8.10 2.29
CA VAL A 22 -5.58 8.57 2.77
C VAL A 22 -4.68 8.96 1.60
N LEU A 23 -4.63 8.13 0.54
CA LEU A 23 -3.88 8.47 -0.67
C LEU A 23 -4.40 9.77 -1.29
N TRP A 24 -5.73 9.88 -1.47
CA TRP A 24 -6.35 11.00 -2.14
C TRP A 24 -6.11 12.32 -1.41
N ASP A 25 -6.36 12.37 -0.10
CA ASP A 25 -6.20 13.56 0.71
C ASP A 25 -4.76 14.09 0.66
N LYS A 26 -3.78 13.17 0.71
CA LYS A 26 -2.35 13.52 0.67
C LYS A 26 -1.91 14.02 -0.70
N LEU A 27 -2.39 13.41 -1.78
CA LEU A 27 -2.14 13.89 -3.13
C LEU A 27 -2.76 15.28 -3.36
N MET A 28 -4.00 15.48 -2.92
CA MET A 28 -4.69 16.77 -3.05
C MET A 28 -4.05 17.88 -2.21
N ALA A 29 -3.44 17.53 -1.08
CA ALA A 29 -2.65 18.45 -0.27
C ALA A 29 -1.25 18.77 -0.85
N GLY A 30 -0.85 18.11 -1.96
CA GLY A 30 0.48 18.27 -2.55
C GLY A 30 1.61 17.71 -1.67
N GLU A 31 1.27 16.82 -0.72
CA GLU A 31 2.27 16.18 0.12
C GLU A 31 3.10 15.18 -0.68
N THR A 32 4.37 14.98 -0.31
CA THR A 32 5.25 13.98 -0.92
C THR A 32 5.40 12.75 -0.05
N GLY A 33 5.21 11.58 -0.64
CA GLY A 33 5.43 10.28 -0.01
C GLY A 33 6.89 9.83 -0.04
N LEU A 34 7.77 10.59 -0.69
CA LEU A 34 9.19 10.26 -0.80
C LEU A 34 9.93 10.71 0.46
N LYS A 35 10.64 9.77 1.07
CA LYS A 35 11.46 10.00 2.27
C LYS A 35 12.80 9.31 2.11
N ALA A 36 13.75 9.63 3.00
CA ALA A 36 14.99 8.86 3.09
C ALA A 36 14.67 7.38 3.33
N LEU A 37 15.35 6.49 2.59
CA LEU A 37 15.21 5.04 2.75
C LEU A 37 15.83 4.61 4.08
N THR A 38 15.03 3.92 4.90
CA THR A 38 15.47 3.38 6.21
C THR A 38 15.23 1.87 6.32
N SER A 39 14.70 1.24 5.28
CA SER A 39 14.40 -0.19 5.26
C SER A 39 15.62 -1.10 5.13
N PHE A 40 16.76 -0.56 4.68
CA PHE A 40 18.03 -1.26 4.51
C PHE A 40 19.18 -0.24 4.45
N ASP A 41 20.44 -0.71 4.52
CA ASP A 41 21.61 0.17 4.40
C ASP A 41 21.75 0.71 2.97
N THR A 42 21.73 2.03 2.84
CA THR A 42 21.85 2.73 1.55
C THR A 42 23.22 3.33 1.29
N SER A 43 24.21 3.06 2.15
CA SER A 43 25.59 3.60 2.03
C SER A 43 26.23 3.32 0.66
N HIS A 44 25.90 2.18 0.05
CA HIS A 44 26.51 1.67 -1.18
C HIS A 44 25.76 2.07 -2.47
N ILE A 45 24.63 2.79 -2.38
CA ILE A 45 23.80 3.14 -3.54
C ILE A 45 23.69 4.65 -3.74
N GLN A 46 23.51 5.08 -4.99
CA GLN A 46 23.40 6.50 -5.33
C GLN A 46 22.05 7.11 -4.90
N CYS A 47 20.96 6.38 -5.10
CA CYS A 47 19.61 6.84 -4.75
C CYS A 47 19.28 6.44 -3.30
N LYS A 48 19.11 7.43 -2.41
CA LYS A 48 18.83 7.22 -0.98
C LYS A 48 17.42 7.63 -0.56
N VAL A 49 16.58 7.95 -1.53
CA VAL A 49 15.21 8.44 -1.33
C VAL A 49 14.25 7.47 -2.02
N GLY A 50 13.12 7.19 -1.38
CA GLY A 50 12.08 6.35 -1.96
C GLY A 50 10.75 6.46 -1.23
N GLY A 51 9.70 5.94 -1.87
CA GLY A 51 8.37 5.84 -1.30
C GLY A 51 8.27 4.64 -0.37
N GLN A 52 8.76 4.77 0.86
CA GLN A 52 8.63 3.72 1.87
C GLN A 52 7.46 4.00 2.80
N PHE A 53 6.68 2.95 3.10
CA PHE A 53 5.71 3.02 4.18
C PHE A 53 6.32 2.38 5.44
N SER A 54 6.90 3.22 6.31
CA SER A 54 7.68 2.81 7.49
C SER A 54 6.82 2.25 8.63
N GLU A 55 5.58 2.71 8.73
CA GLU A 55 4.65 2.34 9.80
C GLU A 55 3.77 1.14 9.44
N PHE A 56 4.01 0.51 8.28
CA PHE A 56 3.24 -0.65 7.87
C PHE A 56 3.42 -1.83 8.82
N ARG A 57 2.29 -2.33 9.35
CA ARG A 57 2.20 -3.52 10.20
C ARG A 57 1.17 -4.48 9.57
N PRO A 58 1.60 -5.49 8.78
CA PRO A 58 0.67 -6.41 8.13
C PRO A 58 -0.19 -7.19 9.13
N GLU A 59 0.26 -7.35 10.37
CA GLU A 59 -0.46 -8.01 11.47
C GLU A 59 -1.78 -7.34 11.81
N SER A 60 -1.93 -6.04 11.50
CA SER A 60 -3.18 -5.29 11.69
C SER A 60 -4.25 -5.63 10.64
N TYR A 61 -3.90 -6.35 9.57
CA TYR A 61 -4.79 -6.56 8.42
C TYR A 61 -4.99 -8.03 8.05
N ILE A 62 -3.95 -8.86 8.17
CA ILE A 62 -4.01 -10.28 7.82
C ILE A 62 -3.45 -11.14 8.94
N SER A 63 -3.94 -12.39 9.02
CA SER A 63 -3.54 -13.30 10.09
C SER A 63 -2.03 -13.60 10.09
N PRO A 64 -1.40 -13.80 11.26
CA PRO A 64 0.01 -14.21 11.36
C PRO A 64 0.34 -15.48 10.57
N ARG A 65 -0.65 -16.38 10.39
CA ARG A 65 -0.51 -17.60 9.59
C ARG A 65 -0.29 -17.30 8.10
N ILE A 66 -0.93 -16.26 7.57
CA ILE A 66 -0.74 -15.82 6.17
C ILE A 66 0.59 -15.09 6.06
N ILE A 67 0.91 -14.18 6.98
CA ILE A 67 2.16 -13.39 6.96
C ILE A 67 3.40 -14.28 6.87
N ARG A 68 3.41 -15.40 7.58
CA ARG A 68 4.54 -16.37 7.55
C ARG A 68 4.70 -17.12 6.22
N LYS A 69 3.71 -17.07 5.33
CA LYS A 69 3.67 -17.84 4.07
C LYS A 69 3.84 -16.99 2.82
N VAL A 70 3.80 -15.67 2.95
CA VAL A 70 3.82 -14.75 1.82
C VAL A 70 4.94 -13.73 2.00
N ASP A 71 5.51 -13.29 0.88
CA ASP A 71 6.46 -12.17 0.89
C ASP A 71 5.73 -10.83 1.15
N ARG A 72 6.51 -9.77 1.37
CA ARG A 72 5.97 -8.43 1.65
C ARG A 72 5.08 -7.91 0.52
N PHE A 73 5.46 -8.11 -0.74
CA PHE A 73 4.67 -7.63 -1.87
C PHE A 73 3.33 -8.36 -1.94
N SER A 74 3.34 -9.68 -1.78
CA SER A 74 2.11 -10.48 -1.71
C SER A 74 1.20 -10.04 -0.56
N ALA A 75 1.75 -9.76 0.64
CA ALA A 75 0.97 -9.23 1.75
C ALA A 75 0.31 -7.88 1.41
N LEU A 76 1.04 -6.95 0.77
CA LEU A 76 0.49 -5.66 0.35
C LEU A 76 -0.67 -5.84 -0.65
N GLY A 77 -0.52 -6.75 -1.62
CA GLY A 77 -1.57 -7.08 -2.59
C GLY A 77 -2.81 -7.66 -1.92
N LEU A 78 -2.67 -8.62 -1.02
CA LEU A 78 -3.78 -9.24 -0.29
C LEU A 78 -4.57 -8.22 0.53
N ILE A 79 -3.86 -7.35 1.26
CA ILE A 79 -4.48 -6.32 2.11
C ILE A 79 -5.18 -5.24 1.25
N SER A 80 -4.59 -4.88 0.10
CA SER A 80 -5.22 -3.95 -0.84
C SER A 80 -6.46 -4.56 -1.48
N ALA A 81 -6.42 -5.83 -1.88
CA ALA A 81 -7.57 -6.53 -2.43
C ALA A 81 -8.72 -6.66 -1.41
N GLN A 82 -8.40 -6.96 -0.15
CA GLN A 82 -9.38 -6.99 0.93
C GLN A 82 -10.06 -5.63 1.14
N GLN A 83 -9.30 -4.54 1.10
CA GLN A 83 -9.89 -3.20 1.15
C GLN A 83 -10.79 -2.90 -0.04
N ALA A 84 -10.38 -3.27 -1.26
CA ALA A 84 -11.19 -3.04 -2.45
C ALA A 84 -12.54 -3.78 -2.37
N LEU A 85 -12.53 -5.01 -1.84
CA LEU A 85 -13.75 -5.77 -1.60
C LEU A 85 -14.63 -5.09 -0.54
N GLN A 86 -14.04 -4.60 0.55
CA GLN A 86 -14.79 -3.93 1.61
C GLN A 86 -15.39 -2.59 1.14
N ASP A 87 -14.67 -1.83 0.31
CA ASP A 87 -15.12 -0.58 -0.29
C ASP A 87 -16.27 -0.80 -1.29
N ALA A 88 -16.29 -1.96 -1.97
CA ALA A 88 -17.34 -2.32 -2.92
C ALA A 88 -18.68 -2.70 -2.29
N GLY A 89 -18.72 -2.96 -0.97
CA GLY A 89 -19.89 -3.48 -0.24
C GLY A 89 -20.16 -4.97 -0.47
#